data_AF-A0A1X0NC11-F1
#
_entry.id   AF-A0A1X0NC11-F1
#
_cell.length_a   1.000
_cell.length_b   1.000
_cell.length_c   1.000
_cell.angle_alpha   90.00
_cell.angle_beta   90.00
_cell.angle_gamma   90.00
#
_symmetry.space_group_name_H-M   'P 1'
#
loop_
_entity.id
_entity.type
_entity.pdbx_description
1 polymer ?
#
loop_
_entity_poly.entity_id
_entity_poly.type
_entity_poly.pdbx_seq_one_letter_code
_entity_poly.pdbx_strand_id
1 'polypeptide(L)'
;MGVLRHSDSRQDVISADRQDDPRAPKHPPRKRYGWRVFWVVVALGGVALGAAVAVESRSSRLQAREFSRFAANLSYSVQPGPSTAVVYPGDGPFDKRLGYSSLDEFLPRLLKRDYMITRQTRFSPELMRYSQRGFFVPYQEKIQAGLSITDCRGAPLYEFRYPQQFYAAFADIPPVVVHSLLFIENRDLLDPQQPMANPAVDWPRFAKAAWSQLARMLSLPGQSAGGST
;
A
#
# COMPACT_ATOMS: atom_id res chain seq x y z
N MET A 1 -72.91 -6.00 37.81
CA MET A 1 -73.86 -6.55 38.81
C MET A 1 -73.30 -7.86 39.31
N GLY A 2 -73.21 -8.05 40.63
CA GLY A 2 -72.66 -9.26 41.25
C GLY A 2 -71.77 -8.93 42.44
N VAL A 3 -72.39 -8.48 43.53
CA VAL A 3 -71.78 -8.46 44.87
C VAL A 3 -72.40 -9.63 45.61
N LEU A 4 -71.58 -10.53 46.16
CA LEU A 4 -71.89 -11.15 47.44
C LEU A 4 -70.58 -11.29 48.24
N ARG A 5 -70.74 -10.96 49.51
CA ARG A 5 -69.76 -10.68 50.55
C ARG A 5 -70.05 -11.66 51.69
N HIS A 6 -69.11 -11.74 52.64
CA HIS A 6 -69.21 -12.36 53.98
C HIS A 6 -68.85 -13.84 54.00
N SER A 7 -68.12 -14.38 54.97
CA SER A 7 -67.56 -13.96 56.28
C SER A 7 -66.80 -15.22 56.79
N ASP A 8 -65.98 -15.30 57.83
CA ASP A 8 -65.70 -14.49 59.01
C ASP A 8 -64.41 -15.05 59.67
N SER A 9 -63.80 -14.21 60.50
CA SER A 9 -63.01 -14.43 61.73
C SER A 9 -62.23 -15.74 62.00
N ARG A 10 -60.91 -15.71 62.26
CA ARG A 10 -60.14 -15.17 63.43
C ARG A 10 -59.88 -16.29 64.46
N GLN A 11 -58.72 -16.94 64.40
CA GLN A 11 -57.50 -16.64 65.17
C GLN A 11 -57.66 -17.02 66.66
N ASP A 12 -56.91 -18.03 67.14
CA ASP A 12 -55.91 -17.83 68.21
C ASP A 12 -55.17 -19.10 68.70
N VAL A 13 -53.83 -19.03 68.58
CA VAL A 13 -52.70 -19.43 69.50
C VAL A 13 -52.68 -20.90 70.04
N ILE A 14 -51.59 -21.70 70.01
CA ILE A 14 -50.27 -21.53 70.67
C ILE A 14 -49.23 -22.59 70.19
N SER A 15 -47.99 -22.13 69.96
CA SER A 15 -46.65 -22.79 70.07
C SER A 15 -46.27 -23.95 69.12
N ALA A 16 -45.05 -24.08 68.60
CA ALA A 16 -43.77 -23.40 68.79
C ALA A 16 -42.84 -23.71 67.58
N ASP A 17 -41.80 -22.88 67.47
CA ASP A 17 -40.47 -23.17 66.89
C ASP A 17 -40.08 -22.38 65.62
N ARG A 18 -38.84 -21.87 65.68
CA ARG A 18 -37.97 -21.33 64.63
C ARG A 18 -38.15 -19.91 64.07
N GLN A 19 -37.49 -19.00 64.79
CA GLN A 19 -36.37 -18.15 64.31
C GLN A 19 -36.58 -17.26 63.08
N ASP A 20 -36.60 -15.95 63.37
CA ASP A 20 -36.10 -14.89 62.50
C ASP A 20 -34.70 -15.20 61.92
N ASP A 21 -34.51 -15.00 60.61
CA ASP A 21 -33.30 -14.34 60.13
C ASP A 21 -33.52 -13.63 58.76
N PRO A 22 -33.40 -12.30 58.69
CA PRO A 22 -33.44 -11.53 57.46
C PRO A 22 -32.01 -11.25 56.98
N ARG A 23 -31.50 -11.98 55.97
CA ARG A 23 -30.34 -11.54 55.16
C ARG A 23 -30.17 -12.42 53.92
N ALA A 24 -30.82 -12.06 52.82
CA ALA A 24 -30.34 -12.45 51.50
C ALA A 24 -29.07 -11.62 51.17
N PRO A 25 -27.91 -12.24 50.88
CA PRO A 25 -26.71 -11.49 50.52
C PRO A 25 -26.88 -10.86 49.13
N LYS A 26 -26.80 -9.53 49.03
CA LYS A 26 -26.66 -8.82 47.75
C LYS A 26 -25.29 -9.14 47.17
N HIS A 27 -25.21 -10.04 46.19
CA HIS A 27 -23.98 -10.25 45.43
C HIS A 27 -23.55 -8.93 44.75
N PRO A 28 -22.33 -8.43 44.97
CA PRO A 28 -21.88 -7.19 44.34
C PRO A 28 -21.69 -7.40 42.83
N PRO A 29 -21.89 -6.36 41.99
CA PRO A 29 -21.83 -6.49 40.54
C PRO A 29 -20.38 -6.65 40.07
N ARG A 30 -19.88 -7.88 40.02
CA ARG A 30 -18.55 -8.24 39.48
C ARG A 30 -18.35 -7.86 37.99
N LYS A 31 -19.41 -7.52 37.25
CA LYS A 31 -19.36 -7.13 35.83
C LYS A 31 -18.67 -5.78 35.55
N ARG A 32 -18.67 -4.82 36.48
CA ARG A 32 -18.09 -3.47 36.23
C ARG A 32 -16.56 -3.47 36.20
N TYR A 33 -15.90 -4.37 36.93
CA TYR A 33 -14.45 -4.44 36.97
C TYR A 33 -13.86 -5.06 35.70
N GLY A 34 -14.48 -6.14 35.19
CA GLY A 34 -14.09 -6.76 33.92
C GLY A 34 -14.23 -5.82 32.72
N TRP A 35 -15.28 -4.99 32.68
CA TRP A 35 -15.45 -3.97 31.65
C TRP A 35 -14.38 -2.87 31.72
N ARG A 36 -14.01 -2.42 32.93
CA ARG A 36 -12.93 -1.45 33.11
C ARG A 36 -11.57 -2.01 32.71
N VAL A 37 -11.26 -3.24 33.12
CA VAL A 37 -10.03 -3.93 32.72
C VAL A 37 -9.98 -4.13 31.22
N PHE A 38 -11.10 -4.50 30.59
CA PHE A 38 -11.21 -4.60 29.13
C PHE A 38 -10.85 -3.28 28.44
N TRP A 39 -11.44 -2.15 28.86
CA TRP A 39 -11.11 -0.84 28.27
C TRP A 39 -9.67 -0.41 28.53
N VAL A 40 -9.10 -0.74 29.69
CA VAL A 40 -7.68 -0.48 29.98
C VAL A 40 -6.77 -1.31 29.07
N VAL A 41 -7.07 -2.59 28.86
CA VAL A 41 -6.32 -3.45 27.93
C VAL A 41 -6.44 -2.94 26.49
N VAL A 42 -7.63 -2.53 26.07
CA VAL A 42 -7.85 -1.92 24.74
C VAL A 42 -7.07 -0.63 24.60
N ALA A 43 -7.09 0.25 25.60
CA ALA A 43 -6.33 1.50 25.58
C ALA A 43 -4.83 1.26 25.52
N LEU A 44 -4.30 0.35 26.35
CA LEU A 44 -2.89 -0.04 26.32
C LEU A 44 -2.49 -0.67 24.99
N GLY A 45 -3.34 -1.55 24.42
CA GLY A 45 -3.15 -2.13 23.11
C GLY A 45 -3.12 -1.07 22.01
N GLY A 46 -4.00 -0.07 22.09
CA GLY A 46 -4.02 1.08 21.17
C GLY A 46 -2.75 1.92 21.25
N VAL A 47 -2.25 2.20 22.45
CA VAL A 47 -0.98 2.92 22.65
C VAL A 47 0.20 2.13 22.08
N ALA A 48 0.26 0.83 22.35
CA ALA A 48 1.32 -0.04 21.82
C ALA A 48 1.29 -0.11 20.29
N LEU A 49 0.10 -0.23 19.70
CA LEU A 49 -0.08 -0.20 18.24
C LEU A 49 0.34 1.14 17.65
N GLY A 50 -0.06 2.26 18.28
CA GLY A 50 0.34 3.60 17.85
C GLY A 50 1.85 3.80 17.89
N ALA A 51 2.52 3.32 18.94
CA ALA A 51 3.98 3.33 19.04
C ALA A 51 4.63 2.46 17.94
N ALA A 52 4.10 1.26 17.67
CA ALA A 52 4.60 0.39 16.61
C ALA A 52 4.46 1.04 15.21
N VAL A 53 3.32 1.66 14.93
CA VAL A 53 3.09 2.41 13.67
C VAL A 53 4.05 3.59 13.55
N ALA A 54 4.30 4.33 14.63
CA ALA A 54 5.23 5.47 14.62
C ALA A 54 6.70 5.03 14.43
N VAL A 55 7.09 3.87 14.93
CA VAL A 55 8.43 3.30 14.71
C VAL A 55 8.56 2.78 13.27
N GLU A 56 7.54 2.11 12.76
CA GLU A 56 7.53 1.60 11.39
C GLU A 56 7.47 2.73 10.35
N SER A 57 6.75 3.83 10.62
CA SER A 57 6.69 4.97 9.69
C SER A 57 8.03 5.68 9.53
N ARG A 58 8.91 5.62 10.54
CA ARG A 58 10.27 6.19 10.50
C ARG A 58 11.33 5.24 9.95
N SER A 59 11.18 3.94 10.21
CA SER A 59 12.21 2.95 9.89
C SER A 59 11.88 2.04 8.70
N SER A 60 10.61 1.95 8.30
CA SER A 60 10.09 1.18 7.17
C SER A 60 10.58 -0.27 7.11
N ARG A 61 10.99 -0.86 8.25
CA ARG A 61 11.73 -2.13 8.28
C ARG A 61 10.83 -3.31 7.91
N LEU A 62 9.62 -3.36 8.46
CA LEU A 62 8.67 -4.42 8.17
C LEU A 62 8.16 -4.31 6.73
N GLN A 63 7.83 -3.09 6.29
CA GLN A 63 7.43 -2.81 4.91
C GLN A 63 8.51 -3.25 3.93
N ALA A 64 9.75 -2.80 4.11
CA ALA A 64 10.86 -3.13 3.23
C ALA A 64 11.10 -4.64 3.18
N ARG A 65 11.06 -5.32 4.33
CA ARG A 65 11.25 -6.78 4.40
C ARG A 65 10.17 -7.54 3.63
N GLU A 66 8.90 -7.24 3.88
CA GLU A 66 7.79 -7.99 3.28
C GLU A 66 7.61 -7.63 1.80
N PHE A 67 7.76 -6.36 1.42
CA PHE A 67 7.71 -5.96 0.01
C PHE A 67 8.90 -6.48 -0.79
N SER A 68 10.12 -6.50 -0.23
CA SER A 68 11.27 -7.10 -0.92
C SER A 68 11.08 -8.60 -1.14
N ARG A 69 10.54 -9.30 -0.15
CA ARG A 69 10.19 -10.74 -0.28
C ARG A 69 9.14 -10.98 -1.35
N PHE A 70 8.10 -10.15 -1.40
CA PHE A 70 7.08 -10.23 -2.43
C PHE A 70 7.66 -9.92 -3.82
N ALA A 71 8.41 -8.83 -3.95
CA ALA A 71 9.03 -8.39 -5.20
C ALA A 71 10.05 -9.39 -5.74
N ALA A 72 10.77 -10.11 -4.88
CA ALA A 72 11.71 -11.16 -5.30
C ALA A 72 11.04 -12.28 -6.11
N ASN A 73 9.73 -12.50 -5.92
CA ASN A 73 8.97 -13.48 -6.70
C ASN A 73 8.46 -12.92 -8.04
N LEU A 74 8.44 -11.58 -8.20
CA LEU A 74 8.02 -10.89 -9.43
C LEU A 74 9.19 -10.84 -10.43
N SER A 75 9.60 -12.01 -10.92
CA SER A 75 10.78 -12.16 -11.77
C SER A 75 10.44 -12.39 -13.25
N TYR A 76 11.44 -12.23 -14.10
CA TYR A 76 11.37 -12.53 -15.53
C TYR A 76 12.69 -13.12 -16.03
N SER A 77 12.64 -13.83 -17.15
CA SER A 77 13.85 -14.35 -17.82
C SER A 77 13.74 -14.23 -19.34
N VAL A 78 14.86 -14.03 -20.04
CA VAL A 78 14.88 -13.98 -21.50
C VAL A 78 15.25 -15.35 -22.05
N GLN A 79 14.27 -16.03 -22.64
CA GLN A 79 14.41 -17.40 -23.13
C GLN A 79 14.38 -17.45 -24.67
N PRO A 80 14.89 -18.52 -25.29
CA PRO A 80 14.76 -18.72 -26.73
C PRO A 80 13.31 -18.80 -27.19
N GLY A 81 13.08 -18.33 -28.42
CA GLY A 81 11.81 -18.37 -29.13
C GLY A 81 10.75 -17.39 -28.62
N PRO A 82 9.57 -17.39 -29.26
CA PRO A 82 8.44 -16.58 -28.84
C PRO A 82 7.87 -17.05 -27.49
N SER A 83 7.25 -16.11 -26.78
CA SER A 83 6.65 -16.27 -25.45
C SER A 83 5.23 -15.71 -25.43
N THR A 84 4.31 -16.48 -24.87
CA THR A 84 2.95 -16.04 -24.51
C THR A 84 2.87 -15.59 -23.04
N ALA A 85 3.95 -15.76 -22.27
CA ALA A 85 4.02 -15.40 -20.85
C ALA A 85 4.60 -13.99 -20.69
N VAL A 86 3.97 -13.01 -21.34
CA VAL A 86 4.35 -11.59 -21.26
C VAL A 86 3.09 -10.74 -21.46
N VAL A 87 3.02 -9.62 -20.74
CA VAL A 87 1.97 -8.61 -20.90
C VAL A 87 2.68 -7.30 -21.21
N TYR A 88 2.32 -6.69 -22.34
CA TYR A 88 2.87 -5.40 -22.71
C TYR A 88 2.10 -4.28 -22.02
N PRO A 89 2.79 -3.19 -21.63
CA PRO A 89 2.16 -2.08 -20.94
C PRO A 89 1.16 -1.34 -21.84
N GLY A 90 0.16 -0.72 -21.23
CA GLY A 90 -0.83 0.11 -21.92
C GLY A 90 -0.32 1.54 -22.13
N ASP A 91 -1.17 2.52 -21.84
CA ASP A 91 -0.98 3.92 -22.22
C ASP A 91 -0.01 4.76 -21.34
N GLY A 92 0.99 4.14 -20.71
CA GLY A 92 1.99 4.85 -19.89
C GLY A 92 2.83 5.83 -20.72
N PRO A 93 3.10 7.07 -20.26
CA PRO A 93 3.87 8.04 -21.04
C PRO A 93 5.30 7.59 -21.34
N PHE A 94 5.93 6.88 -20.39
CA PHE A 94 7.24 6.24 -20.59
C PHE A 94 7.14 5.06 -21.55
N ASP A 95 6.15 4.20 -21.38
CA ASP A 95 5.94 3.03 -22.24
C ASP A 95 5.68 3.44 -23.69
N LYS A 96 4.88 4.49 -23.93
CA LYS A 96 4.64 5.06 -25.26
C LYS A 96 5.91 5.63 -25.86
N ARG A 97 6.63 6.44 -25.08
CA ARG A 97 7.88 7.10 -25.50
C ARG A 97 8.96 6.09 -25.88
N LEU A 98 9.02 4.96 -25.18
CA LEU A 98 9.96 3.87 -25.44
C LEU A 98 9.43 2.84 -26.45
N GLY A 99 8.18 3.00 -26.91
CA GLY A 99 7.54 2.10 -27.88
C GLY A 99 7.04 0.77 -27.29
N TYR A 100 7.11 0.59 -25.97
CA TYR A 100 6.64 -0.63 -25.30
C TYR A 100 5.13 -0.83 -25.45
N SER A 101 4.35 0.26 -25.46
CA SER A 101 2.90 0.21 -25.65
C SER A 101 2.46 -0.32 -27.02
N SER A 102 3.35 -0.27 -28.01
CA SER A 102 3.05 -0.66 -29.39
C SER A 102 3.62 -2.03 -29.75
N LEU A 103 4.19 -2.77 -28.80
CA LEU A 103 4.79 -4.09 -29.07
C LEU A 103 3.78 -5.12 -29.57
N ASP A 104 2.54 -5.07 -29.09
CA ASP A 104 1.45 -5.91 -29.58
C ASP A 104 1.10 -5.65 -31.05
N GLU A 105 1.42 -4.47 -31.59
CA GLU A 105 1.24 -4.14 -33.01
C GLU A 105 2.50 -4.44 -33.83
N PHE A 106 3.68 -4.14 -33.28
CA PHE A 106 4.96 -4.29 -33.99
C PHE A 106 5.33 -5.76 -34.20
N LEU A 107 5.17 -6.61 -33.18
CA LEU A 107 5.58 -8.01 -33.28
C LEU A 107 4.82 -8.77 -34.38
N PRO A 108 3.47 -8.72 -34.46
CA PRO A 108 2.74 -9.37 -35.54
C PRO A 108 3.11 -8.83 -36.94
N ARG A 109 3.42 -7.54 -37.06
CA ARG A 109 3.85 -6.94 -38.33
C ARG A 109 5.23 -7.40 -38.78
N LEU A 110 6.15 -7.59 -37.83
CA LEU A 110 7.48 -8.12 -38.10
C LEU A 110 7.39 -9.60 -38.51
N LEU A 111 6.60 -10.40 -37.78
CA LEU A 111 6.36 -11.81 -38.13
C LEU A 111 5.76 -11.97 -39.54
N LYS A 112 4.83 -11.08 -39.95
CA LYS A 112 4.28 -11.05 -41.32
C LYS A 112 5.28 -10.68 -42.41
N ARG A 113 6.45 -10.16 -42.05
CA ARG A 113 7.55 -9.80 -42.96
C ARG A 113 8.75 -10.74 -42.80
N ASP A 114 8.49 -11.97 -42.35
CA ASP A 114 9.48 -13.04 -42.20
C ASP A 114 10.62 -12.75 -41.19
N TYR A 115 10.43 -11.77 -40.30
CA TYR A 115 11.30 -11.62 -39.14
C TYR A 115 10.98 -12.69 -38.10
N MET A 116 12.00 -13.18 -37.40
CA MET A 116 11.87 -14.22 -36.40
C MET A 116 12.18 -13.72 -34.99
N ILE A 117 11.37 -14.12 -34.01
CA ILE A 117 11.64 -13.88 -32.59
C ILE A 117 12.62 -14.95 -32.10
N THR A 118 13.90 -14.61 -32.03
CA THR A 118 14.96 -15.53 -31.58
C THR A 118 14.92 -15.74 -30.08
N ARG A 119 14.60 -14.69 -29.31
CA ARG A 119 14.49 -14.70 -27.86
C ARG A 119 13.42 -13.73 -27.40
N GLN A 120 12.70 -14.08 -26.35
CA GLN A 120 11.67 -13.24 -25.76
C GLN A 120 11.61 -13.42 -24.24
N THR A 121 11.18 -12.36 -23.56
CA THR A 121 10.99 -12.38 -22.11
C THR A 121 9.82 -13.31 -21.73
N ARG A 122 10.00 -14.06 -20.64
CA ARG A 122 8.96 -14.84 -19.97
C ARG A 122 8.85 -14.38 -18.52
N PHE A 123 7.66 -13.93 -18.13
CA PHE A 123 7.34 -13.54 -16.77
C PHE A 123 7.13 -14.79 -15.92
N SER A 124 7.49 -14.71 -14.63
CA SER A 124 7.11 -15.75 -13.66
C SER A 124 5.58 -15.82 -13.54
N PRO A 125 5.02 -16.95 -13.07
CA PRO A 125 3.58 -17.04 -12.81
C PRO A 125 3.07 -15.97 -11.84
N GLU A 126 3.89 -15.57 -10.87
CA GLU A 126 3.61 -14.47 -9.94
C GLU A 126 3.56 -13.13 -10.67
N LEU A 127 4.56 -12.84 -11.51
CA LEU A 127 4.61 -11.60 -12.26
C LEU A 127 3.46 -11.53 -13.30
N MET A 128 3.06 -12.66 -13.89
CA MET A 128 1.89 -12.71 -14.75
C MET A 128 0.60 -12.34 -14.04
N ARG A 129 0.32 -12.95 -12.90
CA ARG A 129 -0.88 -12.63 -12.12
C ARG A 129 -0.87 -11.18 -11.64
N TYR A 130 0.31 -10.66 -11.33
CA TYR A 130 0.50 -9.26 -10.91
C TYR A 130 0.17 -8.29 -12.06
N SER A 131 0.77 -8.46 -13.23
CA SER A 131 0.54 -7.57 -14.37
C SER A 131 -0.89 -7.68 -14.94
N GLN A 132 -1.48 -8.87 -14.94
CA GLN A 132 -2.87 -9.08 -15.38
C GLN A 132 -3.92 -8.37 -14.51
N ARG A 133 -3.56 -8.00 -13.27
CA ARG A 133 -4.39 -7.16 -12.39
C ARG A 133 -4.23 -5.66 -12.68
N GLY A 134 -3.44 -5.28 -13.68
CA GLY A 134 -3.18 -3.90 -14.06
C GLY A 134 -2.10 -3.22 -13.23
N PHE A 135 -1.30 -3.95 -12.46
CA PHE A 135 -0.17 -3.37 -11.73
C PHE A 135 1.05 -3.16 -12.63
N PHE A 136 1.80 -2.09 -12.35
CA PHE A 136 3.04 -1.75 -13.05
C PHE A 136 4.16 -2.74 -12.71
N VAL A 137 4.69 -3.41 -13.73
CA VAL A 137 5.78 -4.39 -13.57
C VAL A 137 7.00 -3.71 -12.94
N PRO A 138 7.58 -4.25 -11.86
CA PRO A 138 8.82 -3.72 -11.31
C PRO A 138 10.00 -4.18 -12.18
N TYR A 139 10.63 -3.26 -12.89
CA TYR A 139 11.86 -3.51 -13.63
C TYR A 139 12.75 -2.28 -13.61
N GLN A 140 14.03 -2.46 -13.93
CA GLN A 140 14.94 -1.33 -14.06
C GLN A 140 14.62 -0.57 -15.35
N GLU A 141 14.05 0.62 -15.21
CA GLU A 141 13.73 1.47 -16.34
C GLU A 141 15.00 1.97 -17.03
N LYS A 142 14.93 2.06 -18.36
CA LYS A 142 16.00 2.68 -19.15
C LYS A 142 15.84 4.20 -19.10
N ILE A 143 16.86 4.88 -18.60
CA ILE A 143 16.89 6.35 -18.56
C ILE A 143 17.16 6.99 -19.92
N GLN A 144 17.68 6.21 -20.87
CA GLN A 144 17.92 6.63 -22.26
C GLN A 144 17.62 5.47 -23.20
N ALA A 145 17.05 5.79 -24.35
CA ALA A 145 16.81 4.90 -25.47
C ALA A 145 17.43 5.46 -26.75
N GLY A 146 17.41 4.69 -27.83
CA GLY A 146 18.06 5.10 -29.07
C GLY A 146 18.11 4.02 -30.13
N LEU A 147 18.66 4.40 -31.28
CA LEU A 147 18.97 3.51 -32.40
C LEU A 147 20.45 3.68 -32.73
N SER A 148 21.22 2.61 -32.62
CA SER A 148 22.59 2.54 -33.11
C SER A 148 22.66 1.55 -34.25
N ILE A 149 23.16 1.99 -35.40
CA ILE A 149 23.42 1.16 -36.58
C ILE A 149 24.92 1.14 -36.78
N THR A 150 25.51 -0.06 -36.78
CA THR A 150 26.94 -0.27 -36.98
C THR A 150 27.19 -1.06 -38.27
N ASP A 151 28.35 -0.85 -38.89
CA ASP A 151 28.81 -1.69 -40.00
C ASP A 151 29.27 -3.08 -39.51
N CYS A 152 29.67 -3.96 -40.44
CA CYS A 152 30.15 -5.31 -40.12
C CYS A 152 31.43 -5.35 -39.27
N ARG A 153 32.15 -4.22 -39.16
CA ARG A 153 33.36 -4.06 -38.33
C ARG A 153 33.02 -3.46 -36.96
N GLY A 154 31.74 -3.18 -36.69
CA GLY A 154 31.27 -2.53 -35.48
C GLY A 154 31.42 -1.01 -35.48
N ALA A 155 31.79 -0.38 -36.60
CA ALA A 155 31.92 1.07 -36.69
C ALA A 155 30.53 1.72 -36.77
N PRO A 156 30.26 2.81 -36.03
CA PRO A 156 28.95 3.47 -36.05
C PRO A 156 28.66 4.12 -37.41
N LEU A 157 27.55 3.75 -38.03
CA LEU A 157 27.00 4.37 -39.25
C LEU A 157 25.92 5.40 -38.92
N TYR A 158 25.13 5.14 -37.88
CA TYR A 158 24.08 6.02 -37.41
C TYR A 158 23.91 5.85 -35.90
N GLU A 159 23.73 6.95 -35.19
CA GLU A 159 23.42 6.93 -33.78
C GLU A 159 22.37 7.97 -33.46
N PHE A 160 21.29 7.53 -32.82
CA PHE A 160 20.25 8.38 -32.28
C PHE A 160 20.03 8.02 -30.82
N ARG A 161 19.99 9.02 -29.95
CA ARG A 161 19.74 8.86 -28.52
C ARG A 161 18.61 9.79 -28.07
N TYR A 162 17.75 9.29 -27.20
CA TYR A 162 16.63 10.02 -26.64
C TYR A 162 16.41 9.66 -25.16
N PRO A 163 16.26 10.64 -24.26
CA PRO A 163 16.44 12.07 -24.51
C PRO A 163 17.90 12.40 -24.88
N GLN A 164 18.10 13.45 -25.68
CA GLN A 164 19.43 13.91 -26.09
C GLN A 164 20.23 14.49 -24.92
N GLN A 165 19.51 15.15 -23.99
CA GLN A 165 20.06 15.69 -22.76
C GLN A 165 19.61 14.80 -21.60
N PHE A 166 20.57 14.25 -20.88
CA PHE A 166 20.34 13.44 -19.70
C PHE A 166 21.60 13.42 -18.83
N TYR A 167 21.43 13.08 -17.57
CA TYR A 167 22.52 12.77 -16.66
C TYR A 167 22.69 11.25 -16.62
N ALA A 168 23.92 10.76 -16.80
CA ALA A 168 24.18 9.33 -16.91
C ALA A 168 24.02 8.61 -15.56
N ALA A 169 24.37 9.30 -14.47
CA ALA A 169 24.14 8.87 -13.11
C ALA A 169 23.52 9.99 -12.27
N PHE A 170 22.94 9.60 -11.12
CA PHE A 170 22.41 10.56 -10.14
C PHE A 170 23.46 11.57 -9.66
N ALA A 171 24.72 11.13 -9.51
CA ALA A 171 25.82 11.98 -9.08
C ALA A 171 26.20 13.06 -10.11
N ASP A 172 25.81 12.91 -11.37
CA ASP A 172 26.08 13.89 -12.43
C ASP A 172 25.07 15.05 -12.42
N ILE A 173 23.97 14.92 -11.68
CA ILE A 173 22.93 15.96 -11.59
C ILE A 173 23.48 17.11 -10.72
N PRO A 174 23.51 18.36 -11.22
CA PRO A 174 23.96 19.50 -10.43
C PRO A 174 23.17 19.62 -9.13
N PRO A 175 23.83 19.81 -7.97
CA PRO A 175 23.16 19.89 -6.68
C PRO A 175 22.04 20.93 -6.62
N VAL A 176 22.20 22.05 -7.33
CA VAL A 176 21.16 23.09 -7.43
C VAL A 176 19.85 22.54 -8.02
N VAL A 177 19.91 21.68 -9.04
CA VAL A 177 18.74 21.07 -9.66
C VAL A 177 18.06 20.10 -8.68
N VAL A 178 18.85 19.26 -8.02
CA VAL A 178 18.34 18.33 -7.00
C VAL A 178 17.66 19.09 -5.86
N HIS A 179 18.31 20.10 -5.30
CA HIS A 179 17.76 20.88 -4.19
C HIS A 179 16.52 21.70 -4.60
N SER A 180 16.46 22.22 -5.83
CA SER A 180 15.25 22.88 -6.34
C SER A 180 14.07 21.92 -6.44
N LEU A 181 14.28 20.70 -6.96
CA LEU A 181 13.21 19.70 -7.08
C LEU A 181 12.75 19.20 -5.70
N LEU A 182 13.68 18.91 -4.80
CA LEU A 182 13.33 18.55 -3.41
C LEU A 182 12.56 19.69 -2.73
N PHE A 183 12.92 20.95 -2.99
CA PHE A 183 12.21 22.07 -2.38
C PHE A 183 10.73 22.15 -2.82
N ILE A 184 10.46 21.89 -4.10
CA ILE A 184 9.12 22.04 -4.69
C ILE A 184 8.27 20.78 -4.47
N GLU A 185 8.84 19.60 -4.69
CA GLU A 185 8.12 18.32 -4.62
C GLU A 185 8.18 17.73 -3.20
N ASN A 186 9.39 17.46 -2.69
CA ASN A 186 9.57 16.80 -1.38
C ASN A 186 10.89 17.11 -0.69
N ARG A 187 10.82 17.91 0.38
CA ARG A 187 12.00 18.44 1.08
C ARG A 187 12.77 17.38 1.86
N ASP A 188 12.07 16.34 2.30
CA ASP A 188 12.59 15.37 3.26
C ASP A 188 12.98 14.04 2.58
N LEU A 189 12.75 13.91 1.26
CA LEU A 189 12.94 12.66 0.51
C LEU A 189 14.38 12.12 0.56
N LEU A 190 15.37 13.01 0.60
CA LEU A 190 16.81 12.68 0.65
C LEU A 190 17.47 13.18 1.95
N ASP A 191 16.70 13.25 3.05
CA ASP A 191 17.22 13.66 4.35
C ASP A 191 18.20 12.61 4.92
N PRO A 192 19.50 12.94 5.10
CA PRO A 192 20.47 12.01 5.65
C PRO A 192 20.20 11.62 7.11
N GLN A 193 19.36 12.37 7.84
CA GLN A 193 18.94 12.00 9.20
C GLN A 193 17.88 10.89 9.20
N GLN A 194 17.24 10.62 8.06
CA GLN A 194 16.17 9.63 7.92
C GLN A 194 16.43 8.65 6.77
N PRO A 195 17.57 7.94 6.75
CA PRO A 195 17.97 7.09 5.62
C PRO A 195 17.07 5.87 5.38
N MET A 196 16.20 5.55 6.34
CA MET A 196 15.28 4.40 6.30
C MET A 196 13.82 4.83 6.08
N ALA A 197 13.57 6.12 5.83
CA ALA A 197 12.24 6.60 5.48
C ALA A 197 11.80 5.97 4.15
N ASN A 198 10.51 5.64 4.03
CA ASN A 198 9.96 5.10 2.80
C ASN A 198 9.83 6.24 1.77
N PRO A 199 10.59 6.23 0.66
CA PRO A 199 10.55 7.32 -0.32
C PRO A 199 9.24 7.37 -1.11
N ALA A 200 8.43 6.30 -1.09
CA ALA A 200 7.16 6.22 -1.82
C ALA A 200 5.96 6.71 -0.99
N VAL A 201 6.10 6.85 0.33
CA VAL A 201 4.99 7.22 1.22
C VAL A 201 5.42 8.29 2.21
N ASP A 202 4.94 9.52 2.00
CA ASP A 202 5.00 10.58 3.00
C ASP A 202 3.83 10.43 3.97
N TRP A 203 4.11 9.91 5.18
CA TRP A 203 3.08 9.64 6.19
C TRP A 203 2.33 10.89 6.67
N PRO A 204 2.99 12.03 6.99
CA PRO A 204 2.30 13.28 7.28
C PRO A 204 1.36 13.74 6.15
N ARG A 205 1.82 13.74 4.90
CA ARG A 205 0.98 14.13 3.74
C ARG A 205 -0.15 13.13 3.54
N PHE A 206 0.11 11.84 3.66
CA PHE A 206 -0.90 10.79 3.54
C PHE A 206 -1.99 10.94 4.60
N ALA A 207 -1.62 11.13 5.87
CA ALA A 207 -2.58 11.32 6.96
C ALA A 207 -3.43 12.58 6.75
N LYS A 208 -2.80 13.69 6.31
CA LYS A 208 -3.50 14.93 5.97
C LYS A 208 -4.46 14.73 4.78
N ALA A 209 -4.03 14.04 3.75
CA ALA A 209 -4.84 13.73 2.58
C ALA A 209 -6.04 12.85 2.98
N ALA A 210 -5.82 11.76 3.73
CA ALA A 210 -6.87 10.89 4.23
C ALA A 210 -7.90 11.63 5.10
N TRP A 211 -7.42 12.47 6.02
CA TRP A 211 -8.30 13.33 6.83
C TRP A 211 -9.10 14.31 5.96
N SER A 212 -8.47 14.92 4.96
CA SER A 212 -9.16 15.85 4.05
C SER A 212 -10.23 15.15 3.21
N GLN A 213 -10.03 13.89 2.81
CA GLN A 213 -11.02 13.10 2.09
C GLN A 213 -12.21 12.73 2.98
N LEU A 214 -11.96 12.34 4.24
CA LEU A 214 -13.02 12.09 5.23
C LEU A 214 -13.81 13.37 5.52
N ALA A 215 -13.13 14.50 5.71
CA ALA A 215 -13.76 15.80 5.92
C ALA A 215 -14.65 16.21 4.73
N ARG A 216 -14.18 15.97 3.49
CA ARG A 216 -14.98 16.18 2.27
C ARG A 216 -16.22 15.28 2.21
N MET A 217 -16.08 14.00 2.57
CA MET A 217 -17.22 13.08 2.63
C MET A 217 -18.27 13.54 3.66
N LEU A 218 -17.83 14.21 4.73
CA LEU A 218 -18.67 14.82 5.75
C LEU A 218 -19.10 16.27 5.41
N SER A 219 -18.86 16.74 4.18
CA SER A 219 -19.21 18.09 3.69
C SER A 219 -18.62 19.25 4.51
N LEU A 220 -17.47 19.05 5.14
CA LEU A 220 -16.74 20.11 5.85
C LEU A 220 -15.92 20.95 4.87
N PRO A 221 -15.90 22.30 5.00
CA PRO A 221 -15.13 23.17 4.12
C PRO A 221 -13.62 23.01 4.31
N GLY A 222 -12.85 22.88 3.22
CA GLY A 222 -11.39 22.80 3.23
C GLY A 222 -10.78 22.49 1.87
N GLN A 223 -9.54 22.93 1.63
CA GLN A 223 -8.79 22.61 0.42
C GLN A 223 -8.20 21.19 0.51
N SER A 224 -8.29 20.40 -0.57
CA SER A 224 -7.69 19.06 -0.63
C SER A 224 -6.18 19.16 -0.76
N ALA A 225 -5.44 18.53 0.15
CA ALA A 225 -4.01 18.34 0.00
C ALA A 225 -3.75 17.13 -0.93
N GLY A 226 -2.86 17.29 -1.92
CA GLY A 226 -2.33 16.16 -2.67
C GLY A 226 -1.56 15.22 -1.74
N GLY A 227 -1.75 13.92 -1.91
CA GLY A 227 -1.07 12.88 -1.13
C GLY A 227 0.16 12.29 -1.82
N SER A 228 0.62 12.89 -2.92
CA SER A 228 1.84 12.46 -3.59
C SER A 228 3.08 12.87 -2.79
N THR A 229 4.09 12.02 -2.87
CA THR A 229 5.46 12.42 -2.54
C THR A 229 5.94 13.45 -3.54
#